data_AF-A0A553PTK9-F1
#
_entry.id   AF-A0A553PTK9-F1
#
_cell.length_a   1.000
_cell.length_b   1.000
_cell.length_c   1.000
_cell.angle_alpha   90.00
_cell.angle_beta   90.00
_cell.angle_gamma   90.00
#
_symmetry.space_group_name_H-M   'P 1'
#
loop_
_entity.id
_entity.type
_entity.pdbx_description
1 polymer ?
#
loop_
_entity_poly.entity_id
_entity_poly.type
_entity_poly.pdbx_seq_one_letter_code
_entity_poly.pdbx_strand_id
1 'polypeptide(L)'
;MAVIDLMLGVVRAVVFVYDVLTYPVYTFIQQPWEAKTRQNLGVVHQTERNAEAIAFRRDKGASEIYQEIIVRNGVDTVSKAFNYSVKKFGQKECLGIREVHGIEDEVQQNGKVFQKLSLVSKRGPSFQKVFNFCYEYKRYWMKRGRGTPICDKIVFNKIRSLLGGKMDFVLVGGAPLCEKTHDFIRTCLGVTVVQGYSLTESGCTGTVMESRDLSTGTVGRPMTGLEVKLINWEEGNYNVSDTPRPRGEICLSGTPVAKGYFKVDSNTKDSFFVDNQGKRWFKTGDVGEFDSQGQLRIIDRKKDLVKLQLGEYVSLGKVEAQLKTHPLVENICVYGDPYKQTTVALVVPSKVHLEALGQRLGKTESFEQLCTDSDVLEAVLKDLSTTGLSQGLEKFEIPSALTLCPDPWTPESGLITAAFKLKRKVVQRQFQDRINQMYSQKRPSSP
;
A
#
# COMPACT_ATOMS: atom_id res chain seq x y z
N MET A 1 -27.21 7.65 -24.80
CA MET A 1 -27.01 6.57 -23.81
C MET A 1 -27.30 5.19 -24.41
N ALA A 2 -28.44 4.98 -25.07
CA ALA A 2 -28.81 3.70 -25.69
C ALA A 2 -27.74 3.03 -26.59
N VAL A 3 -27.03 3.79 -27.43
CA VAL A 3 -25.96 3.25 -28.29
C VAL A 3 -24.76 2.71 -27.48
N ILE A 4 -24.43 3.35 -26.36
CA ILE A 4 -23.33 2.92 -25.50
C ILE A 4 -23.73 1.68 -24.72
N ASP A 5 -24.96 1.64 -24.22
CA ASP A 5 -25.47 0.47 -23.51
C ASP A 5 -25.60 -0.74 -24.45
N LEU A 6 -25.98 -0.51 -25.71
CA LEU A 6 -25.94 -1.51 -26.78
C LEU A 6 -24.50 -1.99 -27.07
N MET A 7 -23.54 -1.07 -27.25
CA MET A 7 -22.13 -1.42 -27.45
C MET A 7 -21.56 -2.19 -26.25
N LEU A 8 -21.89 -1.80 -25.03
CA LEU A 8 -21.51 -2.50 -23.81
C LEU A 8 -22.16 -3.89 -23.77
N GLY A 9 -23.40 -4.03 -24.23
CA GLY A 9 -24.10 -5.30 -24.42
C GLY A 9 -23.39 -6.22 -25.41
N VAL A 10 -22.95 -5.69 -26.55
CA VAL A 10 -22.16 -6.43 -27.54
C VAL A 10 -20.81 -6.87 -26.96
N VAL A 11 -20.09 -5.97 -26.27
CA VAL A 11 -18.82 -6.32 -25.61
C VAL A 11 -19.05 -7.42 -24.58
N ARG A 12 -20.10 -7.33 -23.76
CA ARG A 12 -20.47 -8.36 -22.78
C ARG A 12 -20.77 -9.71 -23.45
N ALA A 13 -21.55 -9.71 -24.54
CA ALA A 13 -21.88 -10.91 -25.28
C ALA A 13 -20.64 -11.57 -25.91
N VAL A 14 -19.76 -10.77 -26.54
CA VAL A 14 -18.51 -11.26 -27.13
C VAL A 14 -17.60 -11.85 -26.06
N VAL A 15 -17.42 -11.14 -24.93
CA VAL A 15 -16.62 -11.62 -23.80
C VAL A 15 -17.21 -12.92 -23.22
N PHE A 16 -18.53 -12.99 -23.06
CA PHE A 16 -19.21 -14.19 -22.56
C PHE A 16 -19.05 -15.39 -23.51
N VAL A 17 -19.28 -15.21 -24.81
CA VAL A 17 -19.11 -16.27 -25.82
C VAL A 17 -17.65 -16.72 -25.88
N TYR A 18 -16.71 -15.77 -25.86
CA TYR A 18 -15.29 -16.09 -25.80
C TYR A 18 -14.95 -16.90 -24.55
N ASP A 19 -15.48 -16.53 -23.38
CA ASP A 19 -15.28 -17.28 -22.16
C ASP A 19 -15.84 -18.69 -22.29
N VAL A 20 -17.09 -18.87 -22.72
CA VAL A 20 -17.68 -20.21 -22.89
C VAL A 20 -16.84 -21.10 -23.80
N LEU A 21 -16.33 -20.55 -24.91
CA LEU A 21 -15.55 -21.32 -25.89
C LEU A 21 -14.11 -21.58 -25.44
N THR A 22 -13.45 -20.59 -24.83
CA THR A 22 -12.02 -20.68 -24.51
C THR A 22 -11.74 -21.12 -23.09
N TYR A 23 -12.72 -21.05 -22.18
CA TYR A 23 -12.56 -21.40 -20.78
C TYR A 23 -12.06 -22.84 -20.56
N PRO A 24 -12.58 -23.88 -21.24
CA PRO A 24 -12.04 -25.24 -21.09
C PRO A 24 -10.58 -25.33 -21.51
N VAL A 25 -10.23 -24.71 -22.64
CA VAL A 25 -8.87 -24.70 -23.22
C VAL A 25 -7.90 -23.94 -22.32
N TYR A 26 -8.24 -22.73 -21.89
CA TYR A 26 -7.42 -21.94 -20.99
C TYR A 26 -7.29 -22.56 -19.61
N THR A 27 -8.32 -23.24 -19.10
CA THR A 27 -8.22 -23.98 -17.84
C THR A 27 -7.14 -25.05 -17.93
N PHE A 28 -7.07 -25.76 -19.05
CA PHE A 28 -6.07 -26.80 -19.26
C PHE A 28 -4.66 -26.24 -19.50
N ILE A 29 -4.53 -25.14 -20.26
CA ILE A 29 -3.23 -24.52 -20.57
C ILE A 29 -2.65 -23.72 -19.39
N GLN A 30 -3.47 -22.90 -18.73
CA GLN A 30 -3.01 -22.02 -17.66
C GLN A 30 -2.80 -22.76 -16.33
N GLN A 31 -3.36 -23.97 -16.20
CA GLN A 31 -3.29 -24.81 -15.02
C GLN A 31 -3.43 -24.01 -13.72
N PRO A 32 -4.57 -23.33 -13.49
CA PRO A 32 -4.73 -22.42 -12.35
C PRO A 32 -4.57 -23.11 -10.99
N TRP A 33 -4.74 -24.44 -10.93
CA TRP A 33 -4.41 -25.25 -9.75
C TRP A 33 -2.92 -25.20 -9.41
N GLU A 34 -2.01 -25.12 -10.39
CA GLU A 34 -0.58 -24.95 -10.12
C GLU A 34 -0.28 -23.60 -9.47
N ALA A 35 -0.96 -22.51 -9.85
CA ALA A 35 -0.79 -21.22 -9.19
C ALA A 35 -1.17 -21.31 -7.69
N LYS A 36 -2.25 -22.03 -7.38
CA LYS A 36 -2.71 -22.28 -6.00
C LYS A 36 -1.80 -23.23 -5.23
N THR A 37 -1.31 -24.30 -5.85
CA THR A 37 -0.36 -25.25 -5.24
C THR A 37 1.01 -24.61 -5.00
N ARG A 38 1.46 -23.71 -5.91
CA ARG A 38 2.75 -23.02 -5.78
C ARG A 38 2.74 -21.84 -4.78
N GLN A 39 1.57 -21.29 -4.43
CA GLN A 39 1.42 -20.42 -3.25
C GLN A 39 1.83 -21.12 -1.94
N ASN A 40 1.77 -22.46 -1.91
CA ASN A 40 2.17 -23.27 -0.76
C ASN A 40 3.66 -23.66 -0.78
N LEU A 41 4.44 -23.32 -1.81
CA LEU A 41 5.83 -23.79 -1.97
C LEU A 41 6.87 -23.03 -1.15
N GLY A 42 6.54 -21.88 -0.58
CA GLY A 42 7.40 -21.26 0.43
C GLY A 42 7.22 -21.99 1.77
N VAL A 43 7.87 -23.13 1.97
CA VAL A 43 7.83 -23.84 3.26
C VAL A 43 8.43 -22.90 4.31
N VAL A 44 7.58 -22.40 5.19
CA VAL A 44 7.96 -21.64 6.37
C VAL A 44 7.61 -22.53 7.54
N HIS A 45 8.58 -22.71 8.43
CA HIS A 45 8.43 -23.54 9.60
C HIS A 45 8.03 -22.67 10.78
N GLN A 46 7.00 -23.09 11.51
CA GLN A 46 6.72 -22.51 12.81
C GLN A 46 7.80 -22.98 13.77
N THR A 47 8.67 -22.06 14.19
CA THR A 47 9.81 -22.34 15.08
C THR A 47 9.46 -22.19 16.55
N GLU A 48 8.40 -21.42 16.86
CA GLU A 48 7.97 -21.18 18.23
C GLU A 48 6.44 -20.99 18.28
N ARG A 49 5.83 -21.57 19.32
CA ARG A 49 4.44 -21.31 19.72
C ARG A 49 4.30 -21.50 21.22
N ASN A 50 4.06 -20.43 21.94
CA ASN A 50 3.73 -20.45 23.36
C ASN A 50 2.76 -19.30 23.70
N ALA A 51 2.50 -19.06 24.98
CA ALA A 51 1.56 -18.03 25.43
C ALA A 51 2.04 -16.58 25.17
N GLU A 52 3.34 -16.38 24.94
CA GLU A 52 3.98 -15.06 24.84
C GLU A 52 4.44 -14.74 23.42
N ALA A 53 4.72 -15.76 22.60
CA ALA A 53 5.29 -15.61 21.29
C ALA A 53 4.85 -16.67 20.28
N ILE A 54 4.83 -16.25 19.00
CA ILE A 54 4.73 -17.13 17.83
C ILE A 54 5.81 -16.72 16.84
N ALA A 55 6.57 -17.69 16.30
CA ALA A 55 7.64 -17.40 15.36
C ALA A 55 7.62 -18.31 14.13
N PHE A 56 8.01 -17.74 13.00
CA PHE A 56 8.08 -18.39 11.71
C PHE A 56 9.45 -18.12 11.07
N ARG A 57 10.05 -19.16 10.47
CA ARG A 57 11.35 -19.09 9.81
C ARG A 57 11.30 -19.69 8.43
N ARG A 58 12.05 -19.11 7.49
CA ARG A 58 12.33 -19.72 6.19
C ARG A 58 13.76 -20.23 6.13
N ASP A 59 13.92 -21.51 5.83
CA ASP A 59 15.23 -22.15 5.79
C ASP A 59 16.09 -21.69 4.62
N LYS A 60 17.41 -21.64 4.85
CA LYS A 60 18.42 -21.21 3.87
C LYS A 60 18.64 -22.24 2.76
N GLY A 61 18.46 -23.53 3.04
CA GLY A 61 19.01 -24.62 2.24
C GLY A 61 18.30 -24.93 0.91
N ALA A 62 16.99 -24.70 0.80
CA ALA A 62 16.19 -25.20 -0.32
C ALA A 62 16.07 -24.25 -1.52
N SER A 63 16.52 -23.00 -1.41
CA SER A 63 16.35 -22.01 -2.48
C SER A 63 17.46 -22.16 -3.53
N GLU A 64 17.10 -22.58 -4.75
CA GLU A 64 18.06 -22.69 -5.86
C GLU A 64 18.73 -21.35 -6.17
N ILE A 65 18.01 -20.23 -6.01
CA ILE A 65 18.58 -18.89 -6.18
C ILE A 65 19.65 -18.61 -5.11
N TYR A 66 19.41 -19.02 -3.86
CA TYR A 66 20.41 -18.89 -2.80
C TYR A 66 21.62 -19.78 -3.07
N GLN A 67 21.40 -21.03 -3.48
CA GLN A 67 22.47 -21.95 -3.84
C GLN A 67 23.32 -21.41 -5.00
N GLU A 68 22.68 -20.90 -6.05
CA GLU A 68 23.39 -20.34 -7.20
C GLU A 68 24.16 -19.07 -6.82
N ILE A 69 23.49 -18.05 -6.28
CA ILE A 69 24.06 -16.72 -6.10
C ILE A 69 25.06 -16.71 -4.93
N ILE A 70 24.65 -17.22 -3.77
CA ILE A 70 25.44 -17.12 -2.54
C ILE A 70 26.44 -18.27 -2.44
N VAL A 71 25.98 -19.52 -2.55
CA VAL A 71 26.81 -20.69 -2.26
C VAL A 71 27.81 -20.98 -3.39
N ARG A 72 27.34 -21.06 -4.64
CA ARG A 72 28.19 -21.41 -5.80
C ARG A 72 29.00 -20.21 -6.32
N ASN A 73 28.43 -19.01 -6.30
CA ASN A 73 29.06 -17.81 -6.87
C ASN A 73 29.62 -16.82 -5.84
N GLY A 74 29.44 -17.05 -4.53
CA GLY A 74 30.05 -16.23 -3.47
C GLY A 74 29.61 -14.76 -3.48
N VAL A 75 28.37 -14.48 -3.93
CA VAL A 75 27.82 -13.14 -4.11
C VAL A 75 27.21 -12.63 -2.80
N ASP A 76 28.07 -12.23 -1.88
CA ASP A 76 27.72 -11.87 -0.49
C ASP A 76 27.67 -10.36 -0.19
N THR A 77 27.86 -9.52 -1.21
CA THR A 77 27.79 -8.05 -1.09
C THR A 77 26.90 -7.45 -2.17
N VAL A 78 26.35 -6.26 -1.92
CA VAL A 78 25.52 -5.52 -2.88
C VAL A 78 26.27 -5.28 -4.20
N SER A 79 27.55 -4.93 -4.14
CA SER A 79 28.39 -4.72 -5.33
C SER A 79 28.58 -6.01 -6.14
N LYS A 80 28.84 -7.15 -5.48
CA LYS A 80 28.88 -8.44 -6.17
C LYS A 80 27.53 -8.79 -6.79
N ALA A 81 26.43 -8.52 -6.09
CA ALA A 81 25.08 -8.80 -6.56
C ALA A 81 24.73 -7.98 -7.82
N PHE A 82 25.11 -6.71 -7.84
CA PHE A 82 24.99 -5.86 -9.02
C PHE A 82 25.81 -6.41 -10.20
N ASN A 83 27.11 -6.67 -9.99
CA ASN A 83 28.00 -7.17 -11.05
C ASN A 83 27.55 -8.54 -11.58
N TYR A 84 27.12 -9.43 -10.71
CA TYR A 84 26.55 -10.72 -11.09
C TYR A 84 25.32 -10.55 -11.97
N SER A 85 24.41 -9.64 -11.59
CA SER A 85 23.19 -9.35 -12.36
C SER A 85 23.51 -8.77 -13.73
N VAL A 86 24.45 -7.82 -13.82
CA VAL A 86 24.91 -7.24 -15.10
C VAL A 86 25.57 -8.32 -15.97
N LYS A 87 26.42 -9.19 -15.41
CA LYS A 87 27.06 -10.27 -16.17
C LYS A 87 26.02 -11.28 -16.70
N LYS A 88 25.05 -11.66 -15.86
CA LYS A 88 24.06 -12.68 -16.20
C LYS A 88 22.96 -12.17 -17.13
N PHE A 89 22.58 -10.89 -17.01
CA PHE A 89 21.41 -10.32 -17.68
C PHE A 89 21.71 -9.10 -18.54
N GLY A 90 22.98 -8.72 -18.75
CA GLY A 90 23.35 -7.50 -19.49
C GLY A 90 22.89 -7.45 -20.94
N GLN A 91 22.55 -8.59 -21.54
CA GLN A 91 21.98 -8.67 -22.89
C GLN A 91 20.45 -8.53 -22.91
N LYS A 92 19.78 -8.46 -21.75
CA LYS A 92 18.32 -8.31 -21.68
C LYS A 92 17.95 -6.83 -21.76
N GLU A 93 17.05 -6.52 -22.68
CA GLU A 93 16.40 -5.21 -22.73
C GLU A 93 15.37 -5.08 -21.59
N CYS A 94 15.70 -4.31 -20.56
CA CYS A 94 14.79 -4.05 -19.44
C CYS A 94 13.93 -2.79 -19.62
N LEU A 95 14.14 -2.04 -20.71
CA LEU A 95 13.50 -0.74 -20.94
C LEU A 95 12.38 -0.83 -21.98
N GLY A 96 11.26 -0.21 -21.64
CA GLY A 96 10.15 0.04 -22.55
C GLY A 96 10.22 1.45 -23.14
N ILE A 97 9.52 1.66 -24.26
CA ILE A 97 9.41 2.98 -24.91
C ILE A 97 8.03 3.55 -24.58
N ARG A 98 7.96 4.83 -24.19
CA ARG A 98 6.70 5.54 -23.93
C ARG A 98 6.59 6.76 -24.83
N GLU A 99 5.37 7.03 -25.28
CA GLU A 99 5.04 8.27 -25.98
C GLU A 99 4.73 9.36 -24.96
N VAL A 100 5.25 10.56 -25.20
CA VAL A 100 5.00 11.75 -24.35
C VAL A 100 4.12 12.69 -25.16
N HIS A 101 2.89 12.94 -24.70
CA HIS A 101 1.93 13.80 -25.40
C HIS A 101 2.06 15.28 -25.04
N GLY A 102 2.70 15.59 -23.91
CA GLY A 102 2.96 16.96 -23.49
C GLY A 102 3.92 17.03 -22.30
N ILE A 103 4.51 18.20 -22.10
CA ILE A 103 5.40 18.51 -20.97
C ILE A 103 4.90 19.81 -20.37
N GLU A 104 4.58 19.79 -19.09
CA GLU A 104 4.23 20.98 -18.31
C GLU A 104 5.33 21.23 -17.28
N ASP A 105 5.86 22.44 -17.27
CA ASP A 105 6.91 22.84 -16.33
C ASP A 105 6.28 23.45 -15.07
N GLU A 106 6.44 22.79 -13.93
CA GLU A 106 5.99 23.28 -12.63
C GLU A 106 7.17 23.95 -11.92
N VAL A 107 7.16 25.30 -11.92
CA VAL A 107 8.21 26.09 -11.26
C VAL A 107 7.91 26.16 -9.77
N GLN A 108 8.79 25.57 -8.96
CA GLN A 108 8.71 25.61 -7.50
C GLN A 108 9.21 26.96 -6.96
N GLN A 109 8.81 27.29 -5.73
CA GLN A 109 9.18 28.54 -5.04
C GLN A 109 10.70 28.77 -4.90
N ASN A 110 11.51 27.71 -4.98
CA ASN A 110 12.98 27.78 -4.92
C ASN A 110 13.65 27.91 -6.30
N GLY A 111 12.87 28.09 -7.38
CA GLY A 111 13.36 28.18 -8.76
C GLY A 111 13.62 26.85 -9.45
N LYS A 112 13.42 25.69 -8.79
CA LYS A 112 13.50 24.38 -9.46
C LYS A 112 12.28 24.18 -10.36
N VAL A 113 12.52 23.68 -11.57
CA VAL A 113 11.47 23.34 -12.54
C VAL A 113 11.25 21.83 -12.53
N PHE A 114 10.03 21.40 -12.22
CA PHE A 114 9.63 20.00 -12.30
C PHE A 114 8.88 19.76 -13.61
N GLN A 115 9.42 18.91 -14.49
CA GLN A 115 8.74 18.57 -15.74
C GLN A 115 7.69 17.49 -15.51
N LYS A 116 6.42 17.87 -15.63
CA LYS A 116 5.29 16.98 -15.59
C LYS A 116 4.97 16.49 -16.99
N LEU A 117 5.11 15.17 -17.20
CA LEU A 117 4.81 14.56 -18.49
C LEU A 117 3.32 14.23 -18.56
N SER A 118 2.64 14.76 -19.58
CA SER A 118 1.31 14.33 -19.96
C SER A 118 1.41 13.05 -20.79
N LEU A 119 1.08 11.93 -20.16
CA LEU A 119 1.18 10.60 -20.76
C LEU A 119 -0.16 10.11 -21.32
N VAL A 120 -1.28 10.81 -21.09
CA VAL A 120 -2.62 10.31 -21.41
C VAL A 120 -3.47 11.36 -22.10
N SER A 121 -4.02 11.04 -23.27
CA SER A 121 -5.10 11.82 -23.91
C SER A 121 -6.37 11.78 -23.05
N LYS A 122 -6.98 12.93 -22.73
CA LYS A 122 -8.28 12.99 -22.04
C LYS A 122 -9.32 12.13 -22.79
N ARG A 123 -9.91 11.14 -22.12
CA ARG A 123 -10.98 10.31 -22.69
C ARG A 123 -12.33 10.71 -22.13
N GLY A 124 -13.35 10.71 -22.98
CA GLY A 124 -14.70 11.14 -22.61
C GLY A 124 -15.40 10.19 -21.61
N PRO A 125 -16.51 10.63 -21.00
CA PRO A 125 -17.24 9.88 -19.98
C PRO A 125 -17.68 8.47 -20.40
N SER A 126 -17.91 8.26 -21.70
CA SER A 126 -18.29 6.97 -22.28
C SER A 126 -17.22 5.89 -22.12
N PHE A 127 -15.93 6.27 -22.09
CA PHE A 127 -14.83 5.33 -21.87
C PHE A 127 -14.81 4.84 -20.40
N GLN A 128 -15.26 5.65 -19.45
CA GLN A 128 -15.29 5.27 -18.03
C GLN A 128 -16.16 4.04 -17.77
N LYS A 129 -17.33 3.95 -18.42
CA LYS A 129 -18.22 2.78 -18.29
C LYS A 129 -17.56 1.50 -18.81
N VAL A 130 -16.90 1.59 -19.97
CA VAL A 130 -16.16 0.47 -20.57
C VAL A 130 -14.99 0.06 -19.68
N PHE A 131 -14.22 1.04 -19.20
CA PHE A 131 -13.11 0.81 -18.27
C PHE A 131 -13.59 0.09 -17.00
N ASN A 132 -14.65 0.59 -16.36
CA ASN A 132 -15.19 -0.01 -15.14
C ASN A 132 -15.62 -1.46 -15.36
N PHE A 133 -16.31 -1.76 -16.48
CA PHE A 133 -16.67 -3.13 -16.83
C PHE A 133 -15.42 -4.02 -17.04
N CYS A 134 -14.48 -3.59 -17.88
CA CYS A 134 -13.26 -4.35 -18.17
C CYS A 134 -12.40 -4.54 -16.91
N TYR A 135 -12.36 -3.54 -16.02
CA TYR A 135 -11.67 -3.60 -14.74
C TYR A 135 -12.26 -4.67 -13.84
N GLU A 136 -13.57 -4.62 -13.58
CA GLU A 136 -14.22 -5.59 -12.71
C GLU A 136 -14.12 -7.02 -13.26
N TYR A 137 -14.30 -7.16 -14.58
CA TYR A 137 -14.16 -8.44 -15.27
C TYR A 137 -12.72 -9.00 -15.18
N LYS A 138 -11.70 -8.18 -15.48
CA LYS A 138 -10.30 -8.62 -15.37
C LYS A 138 -9.91 -8.93 -13.94
N ARG A 139 -10.29 -8.09 -12.98
CA ARG A 139 -10.05 -8.31 -11.55
C ARG A 139 -10.62 -9.64 -11.09
N TYR A 140 -11.85 -9.97 -11.49
CA TYR A 140 -12.50 -11.24 -11.17
C TYR A 140 -11.70 -12.44 -11.67
N TRP A 141 -11.20 -12.41 -12.91
CA TRP A 141 -10.43 -13.51 -13.49
C TRP A 141 -8.99 -13.59 -12.97
N MET A 142 -8.33 -12.45 -12.76
CA MET A 142 -6.97 -12.41 -12.23
C MET A 142 -6.88 -12.96 -10.80
N LYS A 143 -7.90 -12.73 -9.95
CA LYS A 143 -7.98 -13.35 -8.62
C LYS A 143 -8.04 -14.88 -8.65
N ARG A 144 -8.36 -15.46 -9.81
CA ARG A 144 -8.36 -16.91 -10.07
C ARG A 144 -7.13 -17.38 -10.84
N GLY A 145 -6.13 -16.52 -11.02
CA GLY A 145 -4.89 -16.82 -11.74
C GLY A 145 -5.05 -16.86 -13.26
N ARG A 146 -6.06 -16.18 -13.82
CA ARG A 146 -6.38 -16.21 -15.26
C ARG A 146 -6.18 -14.85 -15.92
N GLY A 147 -5.81 -14.87 -17.21
CA GLY A 147 -5.65 -13.67 -18.04
C GLY A 147 -6.93 -13.26 -18.79
N THR A 148 -6.96 -12.05 -19.38
CA THR A 148 -8.12 -11.51 -20.11
C THR A 148 -7.72 -10.85 -21.44
N PRO A 149 -7.35 -11.62 -22.48
CA PRO A 149 -6.74 -11.08 -23.70
C PRO A 149 -7.55 -10.00 -24.41
N ILE A 150 -8.89 -10.13 -24.41
CA ILE A 150 -9.80 -9.15 -25.03
C ILE A 150 -9.75 -7.81 -24.27
N CYS A 151 -9.93 -7.84 -22.96
CA CYS A 151 -9.86 -6.63 -22.13
C CYS A 151 -8.46 -6.01 -22.15
N ASP A 152 -7.42 -6.84 -22.23
CA ASP A 152 -6.04 -6.38 -22.36
C ASP A 152 -5.84 -5.60 -23.66
N LYS A 153 -6.31 -6.13 -24.79
CA LYS A 153 -6.21 -5.45 -26.09
C LYS A 153 -7.01 -4.14 -26.15
N ILE A 154 -8.21 -4.11 -25.56
CA ILE A 154 -9.10 -2.93 -25.64
C ILE A 154 -8.64 -1.82 -24.69
N VAL A 155 -8.29 -2.18 -23.45
CA VAL A 155 -8.07 -1.24 -22.34
C VAL A 155 -6.64 -1.28 -21.82
N PHE A 156 -6.19 -2.43 -21.31
CA PHE A 156 -5.03 -2.47 -20.41
C PHE A 156 -3.66 -2.36 -21.09
N ASN A 157 -3.51 -2.84 -22.33
CA ASN A 157 -2.27 -2.68 -23.09
C ASN A 157 -1.93 -1.20 -23.31
N LYS A 158 -2.95 -0.34 -23.47
CA LYS A 158 -2.78 1.12 -23.59
C LYS A 158 -2.38 1.77 -22.26
N ILE A 159 -2.70 1.16 -21.13
CA ILE A 159 -2.28 1.63 -19.80
C ILE A 159 -0.85 1.16 -19.53
N ARG A 160 -0.55 -0.09 -19.87
CA ARG A 160 0.80 -0.68 -19.74
C ARG A 160 1.82 0.07 -20.59
N SER A 161 1.45 0.57 -21.78
CA SER A 161 2.33 1.37 -22.64
C SER A 161 2.74 2.71 -22.01
N LEU A 162 1.97 3.26 -21.07
CA LEU A 162 2.34 4.48 -20.32
C LEU A 162 3.62 4.28 -19.51
N LEU A 163 3.86 3.03 -19.08
CA LEU A 163 5.06 2.59 -18.36
C LEU A 163 6.04 1.83 -19.27
N GLY A 164 5.95 2.03 -20.59
CA GLY A 164 6.85 1.45 -21.58
C GLY A 164 6.47 0.05 -22.08
N GLY A 165 5.35 -0.53 -21.62
CA GLY A 165 4.82 -1.78 -22.17
C GLY A 165 5.55 -3.07 -21.72
N LYS A 166 6.82 -3.00 -21.33
CA LYS A 166 7.64 -4.17 -20.95
C LYS A 166 7.69 -4.48 -19.45
N MET A 167 7.06 -3.67 -18.60
CA MET A 167 7.05 -3.93 -17.15
C MET A 167 6.31 -5.24 -16.83
N ASP A 168 6.92 -6.09 -16.01
CA ASP A 168 6.37 -7.40 -15.63
C ASP A 168 6.22 -7.58 -14.11
N PHE A 169 7.00 -6.82 -13.34
CA PHE A 169 7.08 -6.93 -11.90
C PHE A 169 7.14 -5.56 -11.23
N VAL A 170 6.41 -5.40 -10.12
CA VAL A 170 6.42 -4.21 -9.28
C VAL A 170 6.65 -4.65 -7.83
N LEU A 171 7.72 -4.16 -7.23
CA LEU A 171 7.98 -4.30 -5.80
C LEU A 171 7.51 -3.04 -5.08
N VAL A 172 6.65 -3.20 -4.08
CA VAL A 172 6.17 -2.11 -3.23
C VAL A 172 6.68 -2.33 -1.81
N GLY A 173 7.19 -1.27 -1.17
CA GLY A 173 7.67 -1.31 0.19
C GLY A 173 7.87 0.08 0.77
N GLY A 174 8.22 0.13 2.05
CA GLY A 174 8.51 1.37 2.77
C GLY A 174 7.29 2.07 3.38
N ALA A 175 6.08 1.87 2.86
CA ALA A 175 4.83 2.33 3.46
C ALA A 175 3.70 1.31 3.20
N PRO A 176 2.62 1.32 4.00
CA PRO A 176 1.47 0.45 3.77
C PRO A 176 0.84 0.68 2.40
N LEU A 177 0.49 -0.42 1.70
CA LEU A 177 -0.30 -0.39 0.47
C LEU A 177 -1.67 -1.02 0.75
N CYS A 178 -2.73 -0.25 0.56
CA CYS A 178 -4.09 -0.75 0.77
C CYS A 178 -4.48 -1.76 -0.33
N GLU A 179 -5.33 -2.72 0.03
CA GLU A 179 -5.66 -3.88 -0.81
C GLU A 179 -6.27 -3.49 -2.15
N LYS A 180 -7.15 -2.48 -2.17
CA LYS A 180 -7.78 -2.04 -3.42
C LYS A 180 -6.79 -1.40 -4.38
N THR A 181 -5.83 -0.62 -3.87
CA THR A 181 -4.77 -0.04 -4.71
C THR A 181 -3.85 -1.13 -5.25
N HIS A 182 -3.52 -2.13 -4.43
CA HIS A 182 -2.80 -3.32 -4.89
C HIS A 182 -3.53 -3.99 -6.06
N ASP A 183 -4.80 -4.37 -5.85
CA ASP A 183 -5.64 -4.98 -6.90
C ASP A 183 -5.73 -4.10 -8.14
N PHE A 184 -5.87 -2.78 -7.95
CA PHE A 184 -5.97 -1.82 -9.04
C PHE A 184 -4.71 -1.81 -9.90
N ILE A 185 -3.53 -1.64 -9.30
CA ILE A 185 -2.24 -1.63 -10.00
C ILE A 185 -2.04 -2.96 -10.73
N ARG A 186 -2.25 -4.09 -10.03
CA ARG A 186 -2.09 -5.44 -10.57
C ARG A 186 -3.00 -5.65 -11.80
N THR A 187 -4.27 -5.25 -11.69
CA THR A 187 -5.28 -5.41 -12.75
C THR A 187 -4.99 -4.50 -13.94
N CYS A 188 -4.74 -3.21 -13.68
CA CYS A 188 -4.55 -2.21 -14.73
C CYS A 188 -3.28 -2.44 -15.53
N LEU A 189 -2.19 -2.87 -14.89
CA LEU A 189 -0.89 -3.06 -15.54
C LEU A 189 -0.69 -4.51 -16.00
N GLY A 190 -1.43 -5.48 -15.44
CA GLY A 190 -1.27 -6.90 -15.75
C GLY A 190 0.10 -7.43 -15.34
N VAL A 191 0.63 -6.95 -14.22
CA VAL A 191 1.97 -7.28 -13.69
C VAL A 191 1.86 -8.00 -12.36
N THR A 192 2.92 -8.72 -11.97
CA THR A 192 3.05 -9.20 -10.60
C THR A 192 3.35 -8.01 -9.68
N VAL A 193 2.51 -7.81 -8.67
CA VAL A 193 2.74 -6.82 -7.61
C VAL A 193 3.07 -7.57 -6.33
N VAL A 194 4.24 -7.31 -5.77
CA VAL A 194 4.74 -7.91 -4.53
C VAL A 194 4.95 -6.82 -3.50
N GLN A 195 4.44 -7.06 -2.29
CA GLN A 195 4.76 -6.23 -1.13
C GLN A 195 5.92 -6.84 -0.35
N GLY A 196 6.85 -6.00 0.05
CA GLY A 196 7.94 -6.34 0.96
C GLY A 196 7.91 -5.47 2.20
N TYR A 197 8.14 -6.09 3.36
CA TYR A 197 8.30 -5.41 4.63
C TYR A 197 9.73 -5.60 5.14
N SER A 198 10.38 -4.48 5.45
CA SER A 198 11.73 -4.43 6.01
C SER A 198 12.00 -3.06 6.62
N LEU A 199 13.08 -2.98 7.40
CA LEU A 199 13.58 -1.75 7.98
C LEU A 199 15.07 -1.59 7.65
N THR A 200 15.61 -0.40 7.92
CA THR A 200 17.05 -0.12 7.79
C THR A 200 17.85 -1.07 8.70
N GLU A 201 17.35 -1.29 9.91
CA GLU A 201 17.94 -2.16 10.94
C GLU A 201 17.95 -3.65 10.54
N SER A 202 17.20 -4.04 9.51
CA SER A 202 17.19 -5.41 8.99
C SER A 202 17.79 -5.52 7.58
N GLY A 203 18.50 -4.48 7.11
CA GLY A 203 19.22 -4.50 5.84
C GLY A 203 18.32 -4.77 4.63
N CYS A 204 17.14 -4.14 4.58
CA CYS A 204 16.14 -4.35 3.52
C CYS A 204 15.61 -5.79 3.43
N THR A 205 15.72 -6.56 4.53
CA THR A 205 15.27 -7.95 4.58
C THR A 205 14.27 -8.14 5.71
N GLY A 206 13.17 -8.83 5.45
CA GLY A 206 12.12 -9.07 6.45
C GLY A 206 11.15 -10.10 5.94
N THR A 207 10.00 -9.66 5.43
CA THR A 207 9.05 -10.53 4.73
C THR A 207 8.81 -10.04 3.30
N VAL A 208 8.46 -10.98 2.42
CA VAL A 208 8.12 -10.66 1.02
C VAL A 208 7.03 -11.59 0.52
N MET A 209 6.10 -11.06 -0.27
CA MET A 209 5.11 -11.88 -0.98
C MET A 209 5.78 -12.76 -2.03
N GLU A 210 5.24 -13.96 -2.24
CA GLU A 210 5.65 -14.80 -3.35
C GLU A 210 5.18 -14.21 -4.68
N SER A 211 5.97 -14.36 -5.75
CA SER A 211 5.66 -13.77 -7.07
C SER A 211 4.34 -14.23 -7.70
N ARG A 212 3.78 -15.35 -7.23
CA ARG A 212 2.49 -15.92 -7.67
C ARG A 212 1.41 -15.83 -6.61
N ASP A 213 1.66 -15.10 -5.52
CA ASP A 213 0.66 -14.83 -4.50
C ASP A 213 -0.40 -13.89 -5.06
N LEU A 214 -1.64 -14.37 -5.09
CA LEU A 214 -2.80 -13.61 -5.57
C LEU A 214 -3.50 -12.87 -4.43
N SER A 215 -3.09 -13.08 -3.18
CA SER A 215 -3.64 -12.37 -2.04
C SER A 215 -3.27 -10.89 -2.04
N THR A 216 -3.98 -10.14 -1.20
CA THR A 216 -3.77 -8.71 -0.91
C THR A 216 -3.70 -8.53 0.62
N GLY A 217 -3.19 -7.38 1.06
CA GLY A 217 -3.14 -7.01 2.48
C GLY A 217 -2.04 -7.70 3.30
N THR A 218 -1.27 -8.61 2.69
CA THR A 218 -0.10 -9.24 3.29
C THR A 218 1.20 -8.69 2.72
N VAL A 219 2.24 -8.73 3.54
CA VAL A 219 3.64 -8.49 3.17
C VAL A 219 4.41 -9.80 3.03
N GLY A 220 3.68 -10.91 2.92
CA GLY A 220 4.17 -12.24 2.64
C GLY A 220 4.89 -12.91 3.81
N ARG A 221 5.81 -13.81 3.47
CA ARG A 221 6.46 -14.73 4.42
C ARG A 221 7.88 -14.27 4.74
N PRO A 222 8.47 -14.75 5.86
CA PRO A 222 9.88 -14.52 6.17
C PRO A 222 10.78 -14.81 4.97
N MET A 223 11.71 -13.89 4.70
CA MET A 223 12.75 -14.10 3.71
C MET A 223 13.75 -15.17 4.18
N THR A 224 14.45 -15.77 3.23
CA THR A 224 15.42 -16.85 3.48
C THR A 224 16.45 -16.45 4.54
N GLY A 225 16.56 -17.24 5.60
CA GLY A 225 17.52 -16.98 6.68
C GLY A 225 17.12 -15.93 7.70
N LEU A 226 15.88 -15.44 7.64
CA LEU A 226 15.23 -14.68 8.70
C LEU A 226 14.22 -15.52 9.45
N GLU A 227 14.04 -15.12 10.69
CA GLU A 227 12.98 -15.54 11.57
C GLU A 227 12.21 -14.31 12.01
N VAL A 228 10.88 -14.41 11.91
CA VAL A 228 9.95 -13.35 12.28
C VAL A 228 9.09 -13.87 13.41
N LYS A 229 9.08 -13.13 14.51
CA LYS A 229 8.35 -13.45 15.74
C LYS A 229 7.32 -12.36 16.01
N LEU A 230 6.13 -12.73 16.48
CA LEU A 230 5.24 -11.82 17.19
C LEU A 230 5.38 -12.07 18.68
N ILE A 231 5.47 -11.01 19.46
CA ILE A 231 5.40 -11.04 20.93
C ILE A 231 4.18 -10.24 21.40
N ASN A 232 3.58 -10.63 22.52
CA ASN A 232 2.44 -9.88 23.09
C ASN A 232 2.81 -8.41 23.30
N TRP A 233 1.84 -7.52 23.02
CA TRP A 233 1.93 -6.12 23.36
C TRP A 233 0.72 -5.72 24.21
N GLU A 234 0.89 -5.89 25.52
CA GLU A 234 -0.15 -5.70 26.54
C GLU A 234 -0.79 -4.30 26.49
N GLU A 235 0.03 -3.24 26.34
CA GLU A 235 -0.47 -1.86 26.29
C GLU A 235 -1.44 -1.62 25.11
N GLY A 236 -1.28 -2.38 24.03
CA GLY A 236 -2.13 -2.33 22.84
C GLY A 236 -3.24 -3.38 22.81
N ASN A 237 -3.31 -4.27 23.81
CA ASN A 237 -4.19 -5.45 23.81
C ASN A 237 -4.06 -6.31 22.53
N TYR A 238 -2.82 -6.54 22.09
CA TYR A 238 -2.50 -7.43 20.97
C TYR A 238 -1.77 -8.66 21.48
N ASN A 239 -2.39 -9.83 21.31
CA ASN A 239 -1.91 -11.08 21.89
C ASN A 239 -1.72 -12.17 20.83
N VAL A 240 -0.70 -13.01 21.01
CA VAL A 240 -0.45 -14.16 20.14
C VAL A 240 -1.49 -15.28 20.33
N SER A 241 -2.33 -15.17 21.35
CA SER A 241 -3.50 -16.03 21.58
C SER A 241 -4.76 -15.55 20.84
N ASP A 242 -4.73 -14.35 20.24
CA ASP A 242 -5.87 -13.81 19.50
C ASP A 242 -6.28 -14.73 18.34
N THR A 243 -7.60 -14.87 18.14
CA THR A 243 -8.18 -15.69 17.06
C THR A 243 -9.08 -14.82 16.16
N PRO A 244 -9.17 -15.12 14.85
CA PRO A 244 -8.55 -16.24 14.12
C PRO A 244 -7.06 -16.02 13.79
N ARG A 245 -6.51 -14.82 14.07
CA ARG A 245 -5.16 -14.43 13.70
C ARG A 245 -4.40 -13.94 14.93
N PRO A 246 -3.27 -14.57 15.30
CA PRO A 246 -2.43 -14.11 16.39
C PRO A 246 -1.81 -12.76 16.05
N ARG A 247 -1.79 -11.83 17.00
CA ARG A 247 -1.31 -10.46 16.82
C ARG A 247 -0.22 -10.11 17.83
N GLY A 248 0.67 -9.19 17.49
CA GLY A 248 1.71 -8.76 18.43
C GLY A 248 2.75 -7.85 17.80
N GLU A 249 3.72 -7.42 18.61
CA GLU A 249 4.87 -6.67 18.13
C GLU A 249 5.79 -7.58 17.31
N ILE A 250 6.12 -7.14 16.10
CA ILE A 250 6.99 -7.85 15.17
C ILE A 250 8.43 -7.72 15.63
N CYS A 251 9.09 -8.86 15.81
CA CYS A 251 10.51 -8.99 16.10
C CYS A 251 11.20 -9.75 14.97
N LEU A 252 12.39 -9.29 14.58
CA LEU A 252 13.18 -9.91 13.51
C LEU A 252 14.47 -10.49 14.08
N SER A 253 14.85 -11.68 13.63
CA SER A 253 16.16 -12.28 13.89
C SER A 253 16.75 -12.88 12.62
N GLY A 254 18.08 -12.84 12.50
CA GLY A 254 18.80 -13.42 11.39
C GLY A 254 20.05 -12.64 11.02
N THR A 255 20.79 -13.15 10.05
CA THR A 255 22.03 -12.53 9.55
C THR A 255 21.88 -11.06 9.13
N PRO A 256 20.77 -10.62 8.51
CA PRO A 256 20.60 -9.23 8.08
C PRO A 256 20.34 -8.21 9.21
N VAL A 257 20.10 -8.67 10.44
CA VAL A 257 19.77 -7.78 11.57
C VAL A 257 21.02 -7.03 12.05
N ALA A 258 20.90 -5.72 12.18
CA ALA A 258 21.97 -4.83 12.64
C ALA A 258 22.45 -5.18 14.06
N LYS A 259 23.71 -4.85 14.34
CA LYS A 259 24.31 -5.05 15.68
C LYS A 259 23.81 -4.04 16.71
N GLY A 260 23.36 -2.87 16.25
CA GLY A 260 22.92 -1.75 17.08
C GLY A 260 23.08 -0.43 16.36
N TYR A 261 22.83 0.65 17.08
CA TYR A 261 22.99 2.03 16.61
C TYR A 261 24.38 2.56 16.96
N PHE A 262 25.01 3.23 16.00
CA PHE A 262 26.36 3.76 16.17
C PHE A 262 26.40 4.85 17.25
N LYS A 263 27.17 4.62 18.33
CA LYS A 263 27.34 5.54 19.48
C LYS A 263 26.05 5.87 20.24
N VAL A 264 25.03 5.02 20.16
CA VAL A 264 23.76 5.20 20.90
C VAL A 264 23.37 3.88 21.56
N ASP A 265 24.08 3.56 22.65
CA ASP A 265 23.93 2.29 23.37
C ASP A 265 22.56 2.13 24.04
N SER A 266 21.96 3.23 24.51
CA SER A 266 20.60 3.23 25.09
C SER A 266 19.58 2.70 24.09
N ASN A 267 19.47 3.33 22.93
CA ASN A 267 18.54 2.91 21.87
C ASN A 267 18.85 1.50 21.38
N THR A 268 20.13 1.09 21.39
CA THR A 268 20.51 -0.27 21.04
C THR A 268 19.95 -1.29 22.03
N LYS A 269 20.00 -1.01 23.32
CA LYS A 269 19.45 -1.89 24.35
C LYS A 269 17.92 -1.92 24.34
N ASP A 270 17.28 -0.81 23.98
CA ASP A 270 15.81 -0.73 23.90
C ASP A 270 15.26 -1.50 22.68
N SER A 271 15.94 -1.40 21.54
CA SER A 271 15.48 -2.00 20.27
C SER A 271 15.99 -3.42 20.03
N PHE A 272 17.07 -3.86 20.70
CA PHE A 272 17.64 -5.18 20.48
C PHE A 272 17.75 -5.95 21.80
N PHE A 273 17.34 -7.22 21.77
CA PHE A 273 17.45 -8.11 22.92
C PHE A 273 18.01 -9.47 22.50
N VAL A 274 18.44 -10.26 23.48
CA VAL A 274 18.89 -11.63 23.28
C VAL A 274 17.95 -12.53 24.07
N ASP A 275 17.42 -13.57 23.42
CA ASP A 275 16.55 -14.53 24.09
C ASP A 275 17.34 -15.56 24.90
N ASN A 276 16.62 -16.43 25.61
CA ASN A 276 17.21 -17.49 26.43
C ASN A 276 18.02 -18.51 25.62
N GLN A 277 17.90 -18.54 24.29
CA GLN A 277 18.65 -19.39 23.38
C GLN A 277 19.89 -18.68 22.81
N GLY A 278 20.20 -17.47 23.27
CA GLY A 278 21.33 -16.67 22.78
C GLY A 278 21.07 -16.02 21.43
N LYS A 279 19.84 -16.05 20.91
CA LYS A 279 19.49 -15.46 19.62
C LYS A 279 19.18 -13.98 19.79
N ARG A 280 19.82 -13.14 18.97
CA ARG A 280 19.57 -11.70 18.94
C ARG A 280 18.31 -11.38 18.13
N TRP A 281 17.44 -10.57 18.71
CA TRP A 281 16.20 -10.09 18.12
C TRP A 281 16.20 -8.57 18.04
N PHE A 282 15.57 -8.04 17.00
CA PHE A 282 15.27 -6.62 16.81
C PHE A 282 13.77 -6.39 16.94
N LYS A 283 13.38 -5.54 17.89
CA LYS A 283 12.02 -5.04 18.07
C LYS A 283 11.76 -3.95 17.04
N THR A 284 10.86 -4.21 16.11
CA THR A 284 10.63 -3.31 14.96
C THR A 284 9.84 -2.04 15.34
N GLY A 285 9.12 -2.09 16.47
CA GLY A 285 8.14 -1.07 16.84
C GLY A 285 6.86 -1.15 16.01
N ASP A 286 6.64 -2.25 15.28
CA ASP A 286 5.51 -2.48 14.39
C ASP A 286 4.66 -3.63 14.91
N VAL A 287 3.35 -3.52 14.73
CA VAL A 287 2.38 -4.54 15.13
C VAL A 287 1.90 -5.27 13.88
N GLY A 288 1.84 -6.58 13.96
CA GLY A 288 1.38 -7.42 12.85
C GLY A 288 0.58 -8.61 13.32
N GLU A 289 0.06 -9.33 12.35
CA GLU A 289 -0.67 -10.57 12.54
C GLU A 289 -0.19 -11.64 11.56
N PHE A 290 -0.19 -12.89 12.01
CA PHE A 290 0.04 -14.03 11.12
C PHE A 290 -1.28 -14.66 10.69
N ASP A 291 -1.32 -15.15 9.47
CA ASP A 291 -2.33 -16.13 9.07
C ASP A 291 -1.88 -17.57 9.35
N SER A 292 -2.75 -18.53 9.06
CA SER A 292 -2.47 -19.96 9.25
C SER A 292 -1.35 -20.51 8.37
N GLN A 293 -0.88 -19.73 7.39
CA GLN A 293 0.17 -20.09 6.44
C GLN A 293 1.47 -19.33 6.70
N GLY A 294 1.59 -18.64 7.84
CA GLY A 294 2.77 -17.86 8.22
C GLY A 294 2.99 -16.61 7.36
N GLN A 295 1.97 -16.13 6.63
CA GLN A 295 2.03 -14.83 5.98
C GLN A 295 1.77 -13.73 7.00
N LEU A 296 2.62 -12.70 6.97
CA LEU A 296 2.51 -11.55 7.86
C LEU A 296 1.60 -10.49 7.23
N ARG A 297 0.69 -9.92 8.01
CA ARG A 297 0.05 -8.64 7.70
C ARG A 297 0.49 -7.60 8.71
N ILE A 298 0.76 -6.39 8.24
CA ILE A 298 1.11 -5.26 9.10
C ILE A 298 -0.19 -4.58 9.52
N ILE A 299 -0.37 -4.39 10.82
CA ILE A 299 -1.49 -3.65 11.37
C ILE A 299 -1.13 -2.16 11.33
N ASP A 300 -0.12 -1.74 12.10
CA ASP A 300 0.47 -0.40 12.01
C ASP A 300 1.76 -0.31 12.87
N ARG A 301 2.39 0.86 12.88
CA ARG A 301 3.42 1.24 13.87
C ARG A 301 2.78 1.34 15.26
N LYS A 302 3.45 0.84 16.31
CA LYS A 302 3.01 1.01 17.72
C LYS A 302 2.70 2.46 18.07
N LYS A 303 3.52 3.39 17.56
CA LYS A 303 3.37 4.84 17.78
C LYS A 303 2.26 5.52 16.95
N ASP A 304 1.78 4.87 15.89
CA ASP A 304 0.71 5.39 15.03
C ASP A 304 -0.64 4.71 15.35
N LEU A 305 -0.66 3.75 16.30
CA LEU A 305 -1.88 3.21 16.90
C LEU A 305 -2.33 4.11 18.04
N VAL A 306 -3.50 4.73 17.86
CA VAL A 306 -4.09 5.62 18.87
C VAL A 306 -5.29 4.94 19.49
N LYS A 307 -5.28 4.80 20.82
CA LYS A 307 -6.45 4.39 21.60
C LYS A 307 -7.35 5.59 21.82
N LEU A 308 -8.56 5.57 21.26
CA LEU A 308 -9.57 6.59 21.49
C LEU A 308 -10.23 6.44 22.87
N GLN A 309 -11.04 7.43 23.27
CA GLN A 309 -11.66 7.48 24.59
C GLN A 309 -12.48 6.22 24.94
N LEU A 310 -13.13 5.60 23.95
CA LEU A 310 -13.95 4.39 24.13
C LEU A 310 -13.13 3.09 24.18
N GLY A 311 -11.80 3.19 24.09
CA GLY A 311 -10.88 2.06 24.16
C GLY A 311 -10.57 1.39 22.82
N GLU A 312 -11.20 1.84 21.74
CA GLU A 312 -10.94 1.39 20.37
C GLU A 312 -9.57 1.90 19.89
N TYR A 313 -8.80 1.04 19.22
CA TYR A 313 -7.52 1.41 18.61
C TYR A 313 -7.73 1.75 17.14
N VAL A 314 -7.28 2.93 16.72
CA VAL A 314 -7.29 3.37 15.32
C VAL A 314 -5.88 3.32 14.76
N SER A 315 -5.73 2.64 13.62
CA SER A 315 -4.53 2.65 12.80
C SER A 315 -4.57 3.86 11.87
N LEU A 316 -3.82 4.92 12.21
CA LEU A 316 -3.80 6.15 11.43
C LEU A 316 -3.26 5.91 10.01
N GLY A 317 -2.23 5.08 9.87
CA GLY A 317 -1.63 4.77 8.57
C GLY A 317 -2.58 4.03 7.63
N LYS A 318 -3.40 3.11 8.17
CA LYS A 318 -4.46 2.41 7.42
C LYS A 318 -5.50 3.38 6.88
N VAL A 319 -6.02 4.26 7.75
CA VAL A 319 -7.03 5.27 7.38
C VAL A 319 -6.48 6.19 6.29
N GLU A 320 -5.26 6.69 6.45
CA GLU A 320 -4.59 7.53 5.45
C GLU A 320 -4.44 6.82 4.11
N ALA A 321 -3.96 5.58 4.09
CA ALA A 321 -3.78 4.80 2.87
C ALA A 321 -5.11 4.52 2.13
N GLN A 322 -6.21 4.36 2.87
CA GLN A 322 -7.54 4.12 2.28
C GLN A 322 -8.19 5.43 1.79
N LEU A 323 -8.14 6.50 2.56
CA LEU A 323 -8.73 7.79 2.18
C LEU A 323 -7.96 8.48 1.05
N LYS A 324 -6.64 8.28 0.96
CA LYS A 324 -5.81 8.78 -0.15
C LYS A 324 -6.16 8.17 -1.51
N THR A 325 -7.02 7.15 -1.57
CA THR A 325 -7.56 6.63 -2.84
C THR A 325 -8.63 7.54 -3.47
N HIS A 326 -9.15 8.52 -2.72
CA HIS A 326 -10.17 9.44 -3.22
C HIS A 326 -9.55 10.51 -4.14
N PRO A 327 -10.13 10.82 -5.32
CA PRO A 327 -9.57 11.80 -6.26
C PRO A 327 -9.39 13.23 -5.70
N LEU A 328 -10.18 13.61 -4.69
CA LEU A 328 -10.03 14.90 -4.02
C LEU A 328 -8.77 14.96 -3.14
N VAL A 329 -8.18 13.83 -2.74
CA VAL A 329 -7.09 13.80 -1.75
C VAL A 329 -5.75 13.62 -2.44
N GLU A 330 -4.89 14.63 -2.34
CA GLU A 330 -3.50 14.52 -2.77
C GLU A 330 -2.61 13.99 -1.64
N ASN A 331 -2.75 14.57 -0.44
CA ASN A 331 -2.16 14.08 0.80
C ASN A 331 -3.16 14.22 1.95
N ILE A 332 -2.98 13.39 2.97
CA ILE A 332 -3.81 13.40 4.16
C ILE A 332 -2.97 13.03 5.38
N CYS A 333 -3.20 13.70 6.51
CA CYS A 333 -2.67 13.33 7.81
C CYS A 333 -3.84 13.20 8.78
N VAL A 334 -4.09 12.00 9.28
CA VAL A 334 -5.12 11.73 10.28
C VAL A 334 -4.52 11.88 11.66
N TYR A 335 -5.29 12.48 12.57
CA TYR A 335 -4.92 12.68 13.96
C TYR A 335 -5.99 12.10 14.87
N GLY A 336 -5.55 11.38 15.90
CA GLY A 336 -6.42 10.87 16.96
C GLY A 336 -5.94 11.41 18.31
N ASP A 337 -6.87 11.91 19.10
CA ASP A 337 -6.64 12.32 20.49
C ASP A 337 -7.21 11.22 21.41
N PRO A 338 -6.40 10.68 22.36
CA PRO A 338 -6.87 9.67 23.31
C PRO A 338 -8.07 10.09 24.17
N TYR A 339 -8.28 11.39 24.35
CA TYR A 339 -9.40 11.93 25.12
C TYR A 339 -10.66 12.19 24.27
N LYS A 340 -10.62 11.85 22.98
CA LYS A 340 -11.71 12.05 22.03
C LYS A 340 -12.22 10.72 21.49
N GLN A 341 -13.47 10.72 21.03
CA GLN A 341 -14.15 9.54 20.49
C GLN A 341 -13.90 9.35 18.99
N THR A 342 -13.31 10.34 18.32
CA THR A 342 -13.16 10.37 16.87
C THR A 342 -11.80 10.91 16.46
N THR A 343 -11.40 10.57 15.24
CA THR A 343 -10.23 11.17 14.59
C THR A 343 -10.62 12.43 13.83
N VAL A 344 -9.62 13.25 13.49
CA VAL A 344 -9.73 14.42 12.62
C VAL A 344 -8.66 14.36 11.53
N ALA A 345 -8.84 15.08 10.42
CA ALA A 345 -7.91 14.99 9.29
C ALA A 345 -7.47 16.35 8.74
N LEU A 346 -6.19 16.43 8.38
CA LEU A 346 -5.63 17.51 7.56
C LEU A 346 -5.50 16.97 6.15
N VAL A 347 -6.12 17.62 5.18
CA VAL A 347 -6.20 17.14 3.79
C VAL A 347 -5.60 18.18 2.86
N VAL A 348 -4.61 17.79 2.05
CA VAL A 348 -4.18 18.56 0.88
C VAL A 348 -5.07 18.15 -0.28
N PRO A 349 -5.95 19.04 -0.78
CA PRO A 349 -6.88 18.67 -1.82
C PRO A 349 -6.26 18.82 -3.22
N SER A 350 -6.68 17.95 -4.14
CA SER A 350 -6.38 18.11 -5.56
C SER A 350 -7.09 19.35 -6.10
N LYS A 351 -6.34 20.39 -6.50
CA LYS A 351 -6.88 21.65 -7.06
C LYS A 351 -7.99 21.45 -8.09
N VAL A 352 -7.72 20.64 -9.12
CA VAL A 352 -8.67 20.36 -10.22
C VAL A 352 -10.00 19.77 -9.71
N HIS A 353 -9.94 18.81 -8.80
CA HIS A 353 -11.14 18.14 -8.29
C HIS A 353 -11.89 19.00 -7.27
N LEU A 354 -11.18 19.81 -6.47
CA LEU A 354 -11.80 20.73 -5.52
C LEU A 354 -12.52 21.87 -6.24
N GLU A 355 -11.90 22.48 -7.25
CA GLU A 355 -12.54 23.51 -8.08
C GLU A 355 -13.78 22.96 -8.80
N ALA A 356 -13.72 21.72 -9.32
CA ALA A 356 -14.88 21.05 -9.91
C ALA A 356 -15.98 20.73 -8.88
N LEU A 357 -15.64 20.49 -7.61
CA LEU A 357 -16.61 20.38 -6.52
C LEU A 357 -17.23 21.75 -6.20
N GLY A 358 -16.42 22.80 -6.09
CA GLY A 358 -16.89 24.18 -5.88
C GLY A 358 -17.90 24.61 -6.96
N GLN A 359 -17.58 24.38 -8.23
CA GLN A 359 -18.48 24.67 -9.35
C GLN A 359 -19.82 23.92 -9.24
N ARG A 360 -19.80 22.65 -8.82
CA ARG A 360 -21.04 21.87 -8.58
C ARG A 360 -21.87 22.41 -7.43
N LEU A 361 -21.24 23.05 -6.46
CA LEU A 361 -21.88 23.71 -5.32
C LEU A 361 -22.26 25.18 -5.62
N GLY A 362 -22.02 25.67 -6.84
CA GLY A 362 -22.28 27.06 -7.23
C GLY A 362 -21.28 28.07 -6.66
N LYS A 363 -20.12 27.61 -6.19
CA LYS A 363 -19.02 28.41 -5.63
C LYS A 363 -18.08 28.83 -6.76
N THR A 364 -17.70 30.12 -6.81
CA THR A 364 -16.82 30.72 -7.82
C THR A 364 -15.56 31.34 -7.22
N GLU A 365 -15.33 31.09 -5.94
CA GLU A 365 -14.20 31.60 -5.16
C GLU A 365 -12.86 31.00 -5.59
N SER A 366 -11.75 31.61 -5.13
CA SER A 366 -10.40 31.07 -5.37
C SER A 366 -10.19 29.72 -4.69
N PHE A 367 -9.20 28.96 -5.14
CA PHE A 367 -8.85 27.66 -4.56
C PHE A 367 -8.60 27.72 -3.04
N GLU A 368 -7.94 28.77 -2.57
CA GLU A 368 -7.65 29.00 -1.15
C GLU A 368 -8.91 29.29 -0.35
N GLN A 369 -9.85 30.05 -0.94
CA GLN A 369 -11.15 30.35 -0.33
C GLN A 369 -12.03 29.10 -0.27
N LEU A 370 -12.03 28.27 -1.32
CA LEU A 370 -12.72 26.97 -1.32
C LEU A 370 -12.19 26.03 -0.22
N CYS A 371 -10.91 26.13 0.16
CA CYS A 371 -10.36 25.35 1.27
C CYS A 371 -10.91 25.75 2.65
N THR A 372 -11.52 26.93 2.76
CA THR A 372 -12.07 27.47 4.02
C THR A 372 -13.59 27.51 4.06
N ASP A 373 -14.27 27.26 2.93
CA ASP A 373 -15.72 27.30 2.82
C ASP A 373 -16.38 26.11 3.54
N SER A 374 -17.39 26.39 4.36
CA SER A 374 -18.06 25.36 5.18
C SER A 374 -18.80 24.32 4.36
N ASP A 375 -19.45 24.73 3.27
CA ASP A 375 -20.25 23.83 2.42
C ASP A 375 -19.32 22.88 1.66
N VAL A 376 -18.18 23.39 1.20
CA VAL A 376 -17.11 22.59 0.59
C VAL A 376 -16.53 21.61 1.60
N LEU A 377 -16.21 22.05 2.82
CA LEU A 377 -15.67 21.16 3.87
C LEU A 377 -16.64 20.02 4.22
N GLU A 378 -17.93 20.32 4.36
CA GLU A 378 -18.97 19.30 4.62
C GLU A 378 -19.11 18.31 3.45
N ALA A 379 -19.10 18.81 2.21
CA ALA A 379 -19.16 17.97 1.02
C ALA A 379 -17.94 17.04 0.92
N VAL A 380 -16.73 17.57 1.16
CA VAL A 380 -15.49 16.76 1.17
C VAL A 380 -15.56 15.72 2.29
N LEU A 381 -15.99 16.09 3.49
CA LEU A 381 -16.10 15.17 4.62
C LEU A 381 -17.07 14.03 4.32
N LYS A 382 -18.21 14.33 3.68
CA LYS A 382 -19.20 13.33 3.25
C LYS A 382 -18.63 12.39 2.18
N ASP A 383 -17.92 12.92 1.19
CA ASP A 383 -17.26 12.12 0.14
C ASP A 383 -16.18 11.19 0.72
N LEU A 384 -15.37 11.70 1.66
CA LEU A 384 -14.36 10.89 2.35
C LEU A 384 -14.98 9.85 3.28
N SER A 385 -16.08 10.17 3.97
CA SER A 385 -16.80 9.21 4.80
C SER A 385 -17.37 8.06 3.96
N THR A 386 -17.98 8.37 2.83
CA THR A 386 -18.50 7.38 1.86
C THR A 386 -17.36 6.51 1.33
N THR A 387 -16.23 7.14 1.01
CA THR A 387 -15.02 6.43 0.56
C THR A 387 -14.50 5.50 1.64
N GLY A 388 -14.34 5.97 2.87
CA GLY A 388 -13.85 5.18 3.99
C GLY A 388 -14.69 3.93 4.23
N LEU A 389 -16.02 4.09 4.32
CA LEU A 389 -16.94 2.95 4.47
C LEU A 389 -16.80 1.96 3.31
N SER A 390 -16.74 2.46 2.07
CA SER A 390 -16.56 1.60 0.90
C SER A 390 -15.23 0.83 0.95
N GLN A 391 -14.19 1.40 1.57
CA GLN A 391 -12.86 0.81 1.73
C GLN A 391 -12.77 -0.16 2.93
N GLY A 392 -13.84 -0.32 3.70
CA GLY A 392 -13.88 -1.19 4.88
C GLY A 392 -13.29 -0.52 6.13
N LEU A 393 -13.33 0.80 6.22
CA LEU A 393 -13.11 1.50 7.48
C LEU A 393 -14.36 1.44 8.35
N GLU A 394 -14.15 1.25 9.65
CA GLU A 394 -15.20 1.37 10.65
C GLU A 394 -15.55 2.84 10.90
N LYS A 395 -16.76 3.10 11.41
CA LYS A 395 -17.25 4.48 11.62
C LYS A 395 -16.36 5.30 12.56
N PHE A 396 -15.76 4.68 13.57
CA PHE A 396 -14.86 5.35 14.52
C PHE A 396 -13.47 5.64 13.93
N GLU A 397 -13.06 4.92 12.88
CA GLU A 397 -11.79 5.15 12.17
C GLU A 397 -11.88 6.36 11.23
N ILE A 398 -13.08 6.67 10.73
CA ILE A 398 -13.33 7.76 9.78
C ILE A 398 -13.27 9.13 10.50
N PRO A 399 -12.50 10.10 9.98
CA PRO A 399 -12.41 11.43 10.57
C PRO A 399 -13.78 12.09 10.70
N SER A 400 -14.08 12.67 11.87
CA SER A 400 -15.34 13.38 12.11
C SER A 400 -15.33 14.84 11.67
N ALA A 401 -14.14 15.39 11.45
CA ALA A 401 -13.91 16.74 10.96
C ALA A 401 -12.61 16.76 10.16
N LEU A 402 -12.51 17.71 9.23
CA LEU A 402 -11.30 17.90 8.45
C LEU A 402 -11.01 19.38 8.24
N THR A 403 -9.75 19.68 7.93
CA THR A 403 -9.32 20.98 7.43
C THR A 403 -8.58 20.79 6.12
N LEU A 404 -8.90 21.62 5.13
CA LEU A 404 -8.19 21.64 3.85
C LEU A 404 -6.94 22.53 3.94
N CYS A 405 -5.83 22.01 3.45
CA CYS A 405 -4.53 22.65 3.39
C CYS A 405 -4.25 23.04 1.93
N PRO A 406 -4.30 24.34 1.57
CA PRO A 406 -4.07 24.77 0.19
C PRO A 406 -2.61 24.54 -0.25
N ASP A 407 -1.67 24.62 0.68
CA ASP A 407 -0.25 24.44 0.37
C ASP A 407 0.10 22.95 0.20
N PRO A 408 0.73 22.56 -0.93
CA PRO A 408 1.16 21.20 -1.16
C PRO A 408 2.24 20.79 -0.16
N TRP A 409 2.17 19.56 0.32
CA TRP A 409 3.20 19.01 1.20
C TRP A 409 4.34 18.44 0.37
N THR A 410 5.53 19.03 0.51
CA THR A 410 6.73 18.67 -0.23
C THR A 410 7.88 18.28 0.72
N PRO A 411 8.91 17.57 0.25
CA PRO A 411 10.11 17.33 1.07
C PRO A 411 10.74 18.64 1.57
N GLU A 412 10.67 19.69 0.76
CA GLU A 412 11.18 21.04 1.03
C GLU A 412 10.40 21.76 2.14
N SER A 413 9.07 21.62 2.18
CA SER A 413 8.27 22.16 3.29
C SER A 413 8.55 21.45 4.63
N GLY A 414 9.27 20.33 4.59
CA GLY A 414 9.65 19.57 5.77
C GLY A 414 8.50 18.74 6.36
N LEU A 415 7.32 18.74 5.72
CA LEU A 415 6.13 18.01 6.17
C LEU A 415 6.12 16.54 5.74
N ILE A 416 6.83 16.23 4.66
CA ILE A 416 7.09 14.87 4.20
C ILE A 416 8.59 14.60 4.10
N THR A 417 8.95 13.33 4.04
CA THR A 417 10.32 12.85 3.76
C THR A 417 10.59 12.89 2.24
N ALA A 418 11.86 12.75 1.84
CA ALA A 418 12.21 12.60 0.42
C ALA A 418 11.55 11.37 -0.26
N ALA A 419 11.14 10.37 0.54
CA ALA A 419 10.37 9.21 0.09
C ALA A 419 8.85 9.44 0.19
N PHE A 420 8.39 10.70 0.26
CA PHE A 420 6.98 11.10 0.36
C PHE A 420 6.20 10.54 1.56
N LYS A 421 6.90 10.08 2.62
CA LYS A 421 6.27 9.66 3.89
C LYS A 421 6.00 10.85 4.79
N LEU A 422 4.85 10.85 5.49
CA LEU A 422 4.45 11.88 6.44
C LEU A 422 5.38 11.98 7.65
N LYS A 423 5.76 13.21 8.00
CA LYS A 423 6.41 13.53 9.28
C LYS A 423 5.33 13.97 10.29
N ARG A 424 4.51 13.02 10.76
CA ARG A 424 3.32 13.26 11.59
C ARG A 424 3.52 14.28 12.72
N LYS A 425 4.60 14.14 13.52
CA LYS A 425 4.91 15.07 14.62
C LYS A 425 5.16 16.51 14.16
N VAL A 426 5.74 16.71 12.98
CA VAL A 426 6.00 18.04 12.40
C VAL A 426 4.70 18.64 11.88
N VAL A 427 3.92 17.85 11.13
CA VAL A 427 2.59 18.24 10.64
C VAL A 427 1.68 18.64 11.81
N GLN A 428 1.59 17.79 12.83
CA GLN A 428 0.81 18.06 14.03
C GLN A 428 1.22 19.38 14.69
N ARG A 429 2.52 19.62 14.88
CA ARG A 429 3.02 20.85 15.51
C ARG A 429 2.66 22.09 14.69
N GLN A 430 2.78 22.03 13.38
CA GLN A 430 2.48 23.15 12.50
C GLN A 430 0.97 23.47 12.44
N PHE A 431 0.12 22.46 12.50
CA PHE A 431 -1.33 22.60 12.36
C PHE A 431 -2.09 22.42 13.68
N GLN A 432 -1.41 22.54 14.83
CA GLN A 432 -1.98 22.24 16.15
C GLN A 432 -3.23 23.08 16.44
N ASP A 433 -3.22 24.36 16.07
CA ASP A 433 -4.38 25.25 16.29
C ASP A 433 -5.60 24.80 15.49
N ARG A 434 -5.40 24.37 14.24
CA ARG A 434 -6.48 23.85 13.39
C ARG A 434 -7.02 22.51 13.92
N ILE A 435 -6.13 21.64 14.42
CA ILE A 435 -6.52 20.38 15.09
C ILE A 435 -7.38 20.67 16.31
N ASN A 436 -6.98 21.63 17.15
CA ASN A 436 -7.73 22.02 18.33
C ASN A 436 -9.12 22.56 17.93
N GLN A 437 -9.20 23.41 16.91
CA GLN A 437 -10.46 23.93 16.38
C GLN A 437 -11.41 22.82 15.91
N MET A 438 -10.91 21.82 15.17
CA MET A 438 -11.71 20.67 14.74
C MET A 438 -12.32 19.88 15.91
N TYR A 439 -11.61 19.77 17.04
CA TYR A 439 -12.13 19.12 18.24
C TYR A 439 -13.02 20.00 19.12
N SER A 440 -12.95 21.32 18.95
CA SER A 440 -13.79 22.30 19.66
C SER A 440 -15.12 22.55 18.96
N GLN A 441 -15.19 22.36 17.64
CA GLN A 441 -16.43 22.43 16.89
C GLN A 441 -17.33 21.24 17.27
N LYS A 442 -18.34 21.51 18.11
CA LYS A 442 -19.39 20.53 18.45
C LYS A 442 -20.09 20.11 17.15
N ARG A 443 -20.31 18.80 16.98
CA ARG A 443 -21.21 18.27 15.94
C ARG A 443 -22.55 19.02 16.02
N PRO A 444 -23.18 19.39 14.88
CA PRO A 444 -24.64 19.40 14.86
C PRO A 444 -25.09 17.98 15.17
N SER A 445 -25.87 17.82 16.24
CA SER A 445 -26.51 16.56 16.60
C SER A 445 -27.24 16.01 15.38
N SER A 446 -26.81 14.86 14.87
CA SER A 446 -27.58 14.13 13.86
C SER A 446 -28.90 13.66 14.50
N PRO A 447 -30.04 13.73 13.79
CA PRO A 447 -31.36 13.34 14.30
C PRO A 447 -31.46 11.86 14.67
#